data_AF-A0AAX4KLB7-F1
#
_entry.id   AF-A0AAX4KLB7-F1
#
_cell.length_a   1.000
_cell.length_b   1.000
_cell.length_c   1.000
_cell.angle_alpha   90.00
_cell.angle_beta   90.00
_cell.angle_gamma   90.00
#
_symmetry.space_group_name_H-M   'P 1'
#
loop_
_entity.id
_entity.type
_entity.pdbx_description
1 polymer ?
#
loop_
_entity_poly.entity_id
_entity_poly.type
_entity_poly.pdbx_seq_one_letter_code
_entity_poly.pdbx_strand_id
1 'polypeptide(L)'
;MQLAIGSVFAVLSVLGGTAAQGDLYAQPIVVEKPSCITMDLFQSTFEKICPLWEPKPVNDVGFYYENTTFMLGDKSGSNTDTQATVQCRYYTSRQAVKNSANEIVPALGGTIIA
;
A
#
# COMPACT_ATOMS: atom_id res chain seq x y z
N MET A 1 46.74 8.15 -43.03
CA MET A 1 46.03 6.88 -42.77
C MET A 1 46.23 6.58 -41.30
N GLN A 2 45.13 6.30 -40.60
CA GLN A 2 44.97 5.93 -39.18
C GLN A 2 45.14 6.99 -38.08
N LEU A 3 43.97 7.40 -37.57
CA LEU A 3 43.72 8.04 -36.28
C LEU A 3 43.88 7.03 -35.14
N ALA A 4 44.34 7.49 -33.97
CA ALA A 4 44.10 6.81 -32.70
C ALA A 4 43.69 7.86 -31.66
N ILE A 5 42.37 8.01 -31.50
CA ILE A 5 41.75 8.79 -30.42
C ILE A 5 41.61 7.82 -29.25
N GLY A 6 42.41 8.03 -28.20
CA GLY A 6 42.32 7.28 -26.95
C GLY A 6 41.08 7.70 -26.17
N SER A 7 40.01 6.91 -26.26
CA SER A 7 38.82 7.06 -25.42
C SER A 7 39.12 6.59 -23.99
N VAL A 8 39.18 7.53 -23.05
CA VAL A 8 39.12 7.25 -21.62
C VAL A 8 37.68 6.87 -21.28
N PHE A 9 37.43 5.57 -21.06
CA PHE A 9 36.18 5.06 -20.52
C PHE A 9 36.07 5.47 -19.05
N ALA A 10 35.31 6.53 -18.76
CA ALA A 10 34.85 6.82 -17.42
C ALA A 10 33.82 5.76 -17.03
N VAL A 11 34.22 4.81 -16.18
CA VAL A 11 33.28 3.88 -15.52
C VAL A 11 32.51 4.70 -14.48
N LEU A 12 31.34 5.18 -14.88
CA LEU A 12 30.38 5.80 -13.97
C LEU A 12 29.75 4.68 -13.14
N SER A 13 30.31 4.45 -11.95
CA SER A 13 29.73 3.55 -10.95
C SER A 13 28.38 4.12 -10.51
N VAL A 14 27.30 3.65 -11.13
CA VAL A 14 25.94 3.86 -10.64
C VAL A 14 25.80 3.08 -9.34
N LEU A 15 26.19 3.70 -8.23
CA LEU A 15 25.66 3.39 -6.91
C LEU A 15 24.17 3.77 -6.93
N GLY A 16 23.39 2.92 -7.59
CA GLY A 16 21.94 2.95 -7.51
C GLY A 16 21.55 2.62 -6.08
N GLY A 17 21.14 3.63 -5.34
CA GLY A 17 20.63 3.46 -3.99
C GLY A 17 19.48 2.45 -4.01
N THR A 18 19.59 1.41 -3.18
CA THR A 18 18.46 0.58 -2.78
C THR A 18 17.63 1.38 -1.78
N ALA A 19 17.00 2.47 -2.25
CA ALA A 19 16.04 3.20 -1.45
C ALA A 19 14.71 2.44 -1.46
N ALA A 20 14.44 1.71 -0.38
CA ALA A 20 13.14 1.72 0.30
C ALA A 20 11.87 1.57 -0.57
N GLN A 21 11.85 0.65 -1.55
CA GLN A 21 10.61 0.32 -2.27
C GLN A 21 9.54 -0.37 -1.39
N GLY A 22 9.88 -0.71 -0.13
CA GLY A 22 8.96 -1.30 0.83
C GLY A 22 8.02 -0.31 1.54
N ASP A 23 8.31 1.00 1.55
CA ASP A 23 7.58 1.95 2.42
C ASP A 23 6.42 2.69 1.74
N LEU A 24 6.45 2.87 0.42
CA LEU A 24 5.40 3.60 -0.31
C LEU A 24 4.07 2.84 -0.30
N TYR A 25 4.12 1.51 -0.31
CA TYR A 25 2.93 0.66 -0.19
C TYR A 25 2.50 0.44 1.25
N ALA A 26 3.19 0.98 2.25
CA ALA A 26 2.81 0.84 3.64
C ALA A 26 1.89 1.98 4.12
N GLN A 27 1.80 3.11 3.41
CA GLN A 27 1.10 4.30 3.90
C GLN A 27 -0.43 4.17 3.86
N PRO A 28 -1.17 4.85 4.76
CA PRO A 28 -2.62 4.98 4.65
C PRO A 28 -3.03 5.64 3.33
N ILE A 29 -4.18 5.22 2.80
CA ILE A 29 -4.73 5.73 1.54
C ILE A 29 -6.09 6.37 1.80
N VAL A 30 -6.42 7.42 1.05
CA VAL A 30 -7.79 7.99 1.07
C VAL A 30 -8.63 7.21 0.09
N VAL A 31 -9.86 6.89 0.50
CA VAL A 31 -10.77 6.09 -0.29
C VAL A 31 -12.17 6.67 -0.22
N GLU A 32 -12.94 6.44 -1.27
CA GLU A 32 -14.36 6.72 -1.33
C GLU A 32 -15.13 5.40 -1.23
N LYS A 33 -16.16 5.38 -0.37
CA LYS A 33 -17.04 4.21 -0.23
C LYS A 33 -17.87 4.01 -1.51
N PRO A 34 -18.37 2.79 -1.77
CA PRO A 34 -19.40 2.59 -2.77
C PRO A 34 -20.63 3.47 -2.50
N SER A 35 -21.23 4.02 -3.56
CA SER A 35 -22.41 4.89 -3.46
C SER A 35 -23.65 4.17 -2.89
N CYS A 36 -23.72 2.85 -3.00
CA CYS A 36 -24.86 2.03 -2.58
C CYS A 36 -24.82 1.57 -1.11
N ILE A 37 -23.77 1.88 -0.33
CA ILE A 37 -23.65 1.48 1.07
C ILE A 37 -23.38 2.67 2.00
N THR A 38 -23.65 2.51 3.29
CA THR A 38 -23.31 3.50 4.32
C THR A 38 -21.83 3.43 4.70
N MET A 39 -21.30 4.49 5.30
CA MET A 39 -19.92 4.50 5.78
C MET A 39 -19.68 3.46 6.89
N ASP A 40 -20.66 3.28 7.79
CA ASP A 40 -20.60 2.25 8.85
C ASP A 40 -20.52 0.82 8.27
N LEU A 41 -21.28 0.55 7.21
CA LEU A 41 -21.24 -0.75 6.55
C LEU A 41 -19.90 -0.95 5.83
N PHE A 42 -19.37 0.09 5.18
CA PHE A 42 -18.06 0.03 4.55
C PHE A 42 -16.94 -0.22 5.58
N GLN A 43 -16.94 0.54 6.68
CA GLN A 43 -15.98 0.37 7.78
C GLN A 43 -16.03 -1.04 8.36
N SER A 44 -17.21 -1.48 8.81
CA SER A 44 -17.34 -2.80 9.44
C SER A 44 -17.01 -3.94 8.48
N THR A 45 -17.23 -3.78 7.18
CA THR A 45 -16.85 -4.77 6.17
C THR A 45 -15.34 -4.78 5.94
N PHE A 46 -14.72 -3.60 5.80
CA PHE A 46 -13.28 -3.45 5.65
C PHE A 46 -12.52 -4.02 6.85
N GLU A 47 -12.93 -3.68 8.07
CA GLU A 47 -12.30 -4.16 9.31
C GLU A 47 -12.43 -5.67 9.52
N LYS A 48 -13.52 -6.30 9.03
CA LYS A 48 -13.69 -7.75 9.07
C LYS A 48 -12.82 -8.47 8.04
N ILE A 49 -12.68 -7.90 6.84
CA ILE A 49 -11.96 -8.52 5.74
C ILE A 49 -10.46 -8.32 5.86
N CYS A 50 -10.02 -7.14 6.33
CA CYS A 50 -8.61 -6.80 6.41
C CYS A 50 -7.74 -7.88 7.07
N PRO A 51 -8.04 -8.42 8.28
CA PRO A 51 -7.19 -9.44 8.90
C PRO A 51 -7.23 -10.81 8.21
N LEU A 52 -8.16 -11.01 7.27
CA LEU A 52 -8.40 -12.27 6.57
C LEU A 52 -8.01 -12.22 5.09
N TRP A 53 -7.56 -11.06 4.59
CA TRP A 53 -7.31 -10.84 3.16
C TRP A 53 -6.15 -11.68 2.64
N GLU A 54 -5.01 -11.59 3.32
CA GLU A 54 -3.85 -12.41 2.97
C GLU A 54 -4.01 -13.83 3.54
N PRO A 55 -3.58 -14.86 2.79
CA PRO A 55 -3.59 -16.23 3.29
C PRO A 55 -2.67 -16.35 4.50
N LYS A 56 -3.07 -17.20 5.46
CA LYS A 56 -2.23 -17.49 6.62
C LYS A 56 -0.87 -18.03 6.17
N PRO A 57 0.23 -17.57 6.78
CA PRO A 57 1.56 -18.05 6.44
C PRO A 57 1.68 -19.54 6.81
N VAL A 58 2.27 -20.34 5.92
CA VAL A 58 2.46 -21.79 6.12
C VAL A 58 3.74 -22.08 6.93
N ASN A 59 4.64 -21.11 7.02
CA ASN A 59 5.91 -21.13 7.75
C ASN A 59 6.41 -19.68 7.91
N ASP A 60 7.72 -19.47 8.06
CA ASP A 60 8.36 -18.13 8.08
C ASP A 60 8.30 -17.40 6.73
N VAL A 61 7.52 -17.88 5.76
CA VAL A 61 7.32 -17.23 4.47
C VAL A 61 5.83 -16.95 4.29
N GLY A 62 5.48 -15.67 4.36
CA GLY A 62 4.12 -15.20 4.12
C GLY A 62 3.84 -13.84 4.75
N PHE A 63 2.56 -13.50 4.80
CA PHE A 63 2.05 -12.24 5.35
C PHE A 63 1.45 -12.49 6.73
N TYR A 64 1.92 -11.71 7.70
CA TYR A 64 1.41 -11.70 9.05
C TYR A 64 0.63 -10.41 9.25
N TYR A 65 -0.63 -10.54 9.66
CA TYR A 65 -1.46 -9.38 9.95
C TYR A 65 -0.83 -8.53 11.05
N GLU A 66 -0.74 -7.23 10.81
CA GLU A 66 -0.20 -6.25 11.76
C GLU A 66 -1.33 -5.45 12.40
N ASN A 67 -2.04 -4.66 11.61
CA ASN A 67 -3.13 -3.82 12.07
C ASN A 67 -4.08 -3.40 10.94
N THR A 68 -5.23 -2.87 11.35
CA THR A 68 -6.20 -2.19 10.50
C THR A 68 -6.44 -0.81 11.06
N THR A 69 -6.51 0.21 10.21
CA THR A 69 -7.00 1.53 10.59
C THR A 69 -8.07 2.00 9.61
N PHE A 70 -9.11 2.61 10.16
CA PHE A 70 -10.19 3.22 9.40
C PHE A 70 -10.53 4.54 10.07
N MET A 71 -10.17 5.65 9.43
CA MET A 71 -10.45 7.00 9.91
C MET A 71 -11.45 7.65 8.98
N LEU A 72 -12.55 8.18 9.53
CA LEU A 72 -13.53 8.90 8.73
C LEU A 72 -12.92 10.18 8.14
N GLY A 73 -13.26 10.43 6.88
CA GLY A 73 -12.81 11.59 6.13
C GLY A 73 -11.45 11.45 5.43
N ASP A 74 -11.14 12.45 4.62
CA ASP A 74 -9.86 12.59 3.94
C ASP A 74 -8.72 12.97 4.90
N LYS A 75 -7.54 13.26 4.35
CA LYS A 75 -6.34 13.68 5.10
C LYS A 75 -6.57 14.92 5.99
N SER A 76 -7.62 15.70 5.75
CA SER A 76 -8.02 16.87 6.56
C SER A 76 -9.15 16.59 7.56
N GLY A 77 -9.75 15.40 7.53
CA GLY A 77 -10.94 15.05 8.30
C GLY A 77 -12.25 15.52 7.66
N SER A 78 -12.24 15.93 6.40
CA SER A 78 -13.43 16.36 5.65
C SER A 78 -14.07 15.18 4.90
N ASN A 79 -15.28 15.38 4.36
CA ASN A 79 -15.98 14.38 3.54
C ASN A 79 -16.28 13.06 4.28
N THR A 80 -16.58 13.11 5.58
CA THR A 80 -16.78 11.92 6.44
C THR A 80 -17.93 11.01 5.98
N ASP A 81 -18.89 11.54 5.23
CA ASP A 81 -20.03 10.78 4.73
C ASP A 81 -19.68 9.93 3.50
N THR A 82 -18.60 10.25 2.79
CA THR A 82 -18.24 9.63 1.50
C THR A 82 -16.82 9.08 1.48
N GLN A 83 -15.90 9.63 2.27
CA GLN A 83 -14.48 9.29 2.27
C GLN A 83 -13.97 8.80 3.61
N ALA A 84 -12.89 8.03 3.56
CA ALA A 84 -12.14 7.56 4.71
C ALA A 84 -10.65 7.44 4.38
N THR A 85 -9.80 7.62 5.38
CA THR A 85 -8.38 7.30 5.32
C THR A 85 -8.17 5.94 5.96
N VAL A 86 -7.69 4.97 5.17
CA VAL A 86 -7.68 3.55 5.57
C VAL A 86 -6.31 2.91 5.39
N GLN A 87 -6.08 1.88 6.18
CA GLN A 87 -4.87 1.07 6.13
C GLN A 87 -5.19 -0.36 6.57
N CYS A 88 -4.55 -1.32 5.93
CA CYS A 88 -4.61 -2.73 6.26
C CYS A 88 -3.21 -3.32 6.13
N ARG A 89 -2.46 -3.35 7.23
CA ARG A 89 -1.03 -3.68 7.19
C ARG A 89 -0.78 -5.15 7.46
N TYR A 90 0.09 -5.69 6.63
CA TYR A 90 0.71 -6.99 6.81
C TYR A 90 2.22 -6.83 6.79
N TYR A 91 2.94 -7.52 7.67
CA TYR A 91 4.39 -7.64 7.58
C TYR A 91 4.79 -9.01 7.05
N THR A 92 5.93 -9.06 6.39
CA THR A 92 6.58 -10.33 6.02
C THR A 92 7.70 -10.65 7.00
N SER A 93 8.17 -11.90 7.02
CA SER A 93 9.34 -12.31 7.82
C SER A 93 10.62 -11.53 7.50
N ARG A 94 10.68 -10.87 6.33
CA ARG A 94 11.77 -9.99 5.92
C ARG A 94 11.55 -8.53 6.33
N GLN A 95 10.60 -8.26 7.24
CA GLN A 95 10.23 -6.93 7.75
C GLN A 95 9.68 -5.96 6.69
N ALA A 96 9.35 -6.43 5.48
CA ALA A 96 8.63 -5.60 4.52
C ALA A 96 7.15 -5.48 4.94
N VAL A 97 6.59 -4.27 4.85
CA VAL A 97 5.19 -3.97 5.16
C VAL A 97 4.40 -3.78 3.86
N LYS A 98 3.22 -4.40 3.79
CA LYS A 98 2.25 -4.26 2.70
C LYS A 98 0.97 -3.65 3.26
N ASN A 99 0.47 -2.57 2.65
CA ASN A 99 -0.89 -2.10 2.87
C ASN A 99 -1.84 -2.75 1.85
N SER A 100 -2.49 -3.85 2.24
CA SER A 100 -3.46 -4.57 1.41
C SER A 100 -4.78 -3.81 1.23
N ALA A 101 -4.95 -2.62 1.85
CA ALA A 101 -6.10 -1.76 1.60
C ALA A 101 -6.21 -1.36 0.12
N ASN A 102 -5.07 -1.26 -0.58
CA ASN A 102 -5.01 -0.99 -2.03
C ASN A 102 -5.72 -2.06 -2.88
N GLU A 103 -5.89 -3.27 -2.35
CA GLU A 103 -6.56 -4.39 -3.02
C GLU A 103 -7.98 -4.60 -2.48
N ILE A 104 -8.15 -4.49 -1.15
CA ILE A 104 -9.45 -4.67 -0.48
C ILE A 104 -10.44 -3.61 -0.94
N VAL A 105 -10.05 -2.34 -1.02
CA VAL A 105 -10.97 -1.23 -1.33
C VAL A 105 -11.64 -1.39 -2.70
N PRO A 106 -10.89 -1.63 -3.79
CA PRO A 106 -11.50 -1.95 -5.09
C PRO A 106 -12.38 -3.21 -5.05
N ALA A 107 -11.98 -4.24 -4.32
CA ALA A 107 -12.75 -5.48 -4.20
C ALA A 107 -14.11 -5.27 -3.48
N LEU A 108 -14.19 -4.29 -2.60
CA LEU A 108 -15.43 -3.85 -1.96
C LEU A 108 -16.25 -2.87 -2.81
N GLY A 109 -15.77 -2.51 -4.00
CA GLY A 109 -16.39 -1.53 -4.88
C GLY A 109 -16.11 -0.07 -4.50
N GLY A 110 -15.16 0.17 -3.59
CA GLY A 110 -14.69 1.51 -3.25
C GLY A 110 -13.65 2.02 -4.25
N THR A 111 -13.34 3.30 -4.18
CA THR A 111 -12.38 3.96 -5.07
C THR A 111 -11.23 4.55 -4.27
N ILE A 112 -9.99 4.41 -4.73
CA ILE A 112 -8.82 5.04 -4.09
C ILE A 112 -8.69 6.47 -4.63
N ILE A 113 -8.60 7.44 -3.71
CA ILE A 113 -8.44 8.87 -3.98
C ILE A 113 -6.97 9.23 -3.65
N ALA A 114 -6.22 9.78 -4.62
CA ALA A 114 -4.80 10.11 -4.47
C ALA A 114 -4.56 11.35 -3.58
#